data_AF-A0A8H4PBY6-F1
#
_entry.id   AF-A0A8H4PBY6-F1
#
_cell.length_a   1.000
_cell.length_b   1.000
_cell.length_c   1.000
_cell.angle_alpha   90.00
_cell.angle_beta   90.00
_cell.angle_gamma   90.00
#
_symmetry.space_group_name_H-M   'P 1'
#
loop_
_entity.id
_entity.type
_entity.pdbx_description
1 polymer ?
#
loop_
_entity_poly.entity_id
_entity_poly.type
_entity_poly.pdbx_seq_one_letter_code
_entity_poly.pdbx_strand_id
1 'polypeptide(L)'
;MHALPLALGAAMLASSASAFDLCRALHCIEPSDAPAVTINIEAMPEEPGRMVHNPILRIDLQESDQVCDPSRVRMLDQRLPIDENGRGSGTVYGLHGDRISAKWEFSCITPKDASTEHKFRFTIDSVEDAKIEEVSFETRFRQTWPIVFTSLKSSSFTEEPEYSRGTLYYRPDRPSEDSSAGEL
;
A
#
# COMPACT_ATOMS: atom_id res chain seq x y z
N MET A 1 67.05 20.66 27.23
CA MET A 1 66.09 19.59 27.58
C MET A 1 64.75 20.25 27.89
N HIS A 2 63.69 19.73 27.26
CA HIS A 2 62.26 19.93 27.55
C HIS A 2 61.65 21.27 27.12
N ALA A 3 60.42 21.38 26.64
CA ALA A 3 59.51 20.58 25.82
C ALA A 3 58.31 21.53 25.60
N LEU A 4 57.84 21.73 24.37
CA LEU A 4 56.47 22.24 24.16
C LEU A 4 55.48 21.09 24.46
N PRO A 5 54.23 21.40 24.85
CA PRO A 5 53.21 21.27 23.81
C PRO A 5 52.12 22.35 23.81
N LEU A 6 51.64 22.60 22.59
CA LEU A 6 50.35 23.20 22.27
C LEU A 6 49.20 22.41 22.95
N ALA A 7 48.13 23.12 23.31
CA ALA A 7 46.79 22.55 23.35
C ALA A 7 45.80 23.53 22.71
N LEU A 8 45.58 23.37 21.40
CA LEU A 8 44.38 23.85 20.73
C LEU A 8 43.23 22.92 21.16
N GLY A 9 42.35 23.39 22.03
CA GLY A 9 41.09 22.73 22.36
C GLY A 9 39.97 23.26 21.49
N ALA A 10 39.89 22.83 20.23
CA ALA A 10 38.66 23.00 19.45
C ALA A 10 37.72 21.83 19.79
N ALA A 11 36.80 22.08 20.72
CA ALA A 11 35.70 21.15 20.99
C ALA A 11 34.78 21.13 19.76
N MET A 12 34.96 20.13 18.90
CA MET A 12 33.99 19.78 17.87
C MET A 12 32.67 19.43 18.56
N LEU A 13 31.67 20.29 18.38
CA LEU A 13 30.27 19.94 18.62
C LEU A 13 29.89 18.90 17.57
N ALA A 14 30.12 17.63 17.89
CA ALA A 14 29.52 16.53 17.16
C ALA A 14 28.02 16.57 17.48
N SER A 15 27.28 17.33 16.67
CA SER A 15 25.83 17.23 16.59
C SER A 15 25.49 15.75 16.49
N SER A 16 24.56 15.29 17.32
CA SER A 16 23.93 13.99 17.22
C SER A 16 23.07 13.91 15.96
N ALA A 17 23.69 14.10 14.78
CA ALA A 17 23.18 13.54 13.56
C ALA A 17 23.19 12.04 13.82
N SER A 18 22.01 11.52 14.06
CA SER A 18 21.84 10.12 14.41
C SER A 18 22.53 9.28 13.34
N ALA A 19 23.09 8.11 13.69
CA ALA A 19 23.74 7.22 12.72
C ALA A 19 22.85 6.94 11.47
N PHE A 20 21.54 7.16 11.60
CA PHE A 20 20.52 7.05 10.59
C PHE A 20 20.56 8.15 9.52
N ASP A 21 20.82 9.41 9.88
CA ASP A 21 21.00 10.51 8.90
C ASP A 21 22.21 10.26 8.01
N LEU A 22 23.24 9.66 8.59
CA LEU A 22 24.46 9.26 7.89
C LEU A 22 24.18 8.12 6.89
N CYS A 23 23.39 7.11 7.25
CA CYS A 23 23.03 6.01 6.35
C CYS A 23 22.17 6.47 5.15
N ARG A 24 21.26 7.44 5.37
CA ARG A 24 20.47 8.05 4.28
C ARG A 24 21.35 8.88 3.35
N ALA A 25 22.26 9.69 3.90
CA ALA A 25 23.19 10.49 3.13
C ALA A 25 24.19 9.63 2.32
N LEU A 26 24.67 8.53 2.91
CA LEU A 26 25.69 7.66 2.32
C LEU A 26 25.12 6.55 1.41
N HIS A 27 23.79 6.49 1.19
CA HIS A 27 23.15 5.48 0.34
C HIS A 27 23.57 4.05 0.73
N CYS A 28 23.73 3.79 2.02
CA CYS A 28 24.19 2.49 2.55
C CYS A 28 23.19 1.35 2.33
N ILE A 29 21.98 1.68 1.87
CA ILE A 29 20.94 0.74 1.46
C ILE A 29 20.77 1.00 -0.03
N GLU A 30 20.99 -0.03 -0.86
CA GLU A 30 20.64 0.02 -2.29
C GLU A 30 19.22 0.59 -2.43
N PRO A 31 18.89 1.33 -3.50
CA PRO A 31 17.54 1.84 -3.69
C PRO A 31 16.58 0.65 -3.73
N SER A 32 16.05 0.30 -2.57
CA SER A 32 14.96 -0.64 -2.43
C SER A 32 13.85 -0.02 -3.25
N ASP A 33 13.33 -0.77 -4.21
CA ASP A 33 12.10 -0.42 -4.90
C ASP A 33 11.11 0.10 -3.85
N ALA A 34 10.50 1.24 -4.15
CA ALA A 34 9.59 1.90 -3.23
C ALA A 34 8.55 0.88 -2.75
N PRO A 35 8.23 0.79 -1.44
CA PRO A 35 7.36 -0.25 -0.92
C PRO A 35 6.06 -0.32 -1.70
N ALA A 36 5.74 -1.49 -2.21
CA ALA A 36 4.52 -1.76 -2.96
C ALA A 36 3.70 -2.85 -2.29
N VAL A 37 2.42 -2.90 -2.62
CA VAL A 37 1.56 -4.05 -2.37
C VAL A 37 0.77 -4.37 -3.63
N THR A 38 0.71 -5.66 -3.96
CA THR A 38 -0.07 -6.19 -5.08
C THR A 38 -1.28 -6.90 -4.53
N ILE A 39 -2.46 -6.76 -5.14
CA ILE A 39 -3.71 -7.33 -4.68
C ILE A 39 -4.40 -7.99 -5.88
N ASN A 40 -4.58 -9.31 -5.83
CA ASN A 40 -5.40 -10.02 -6.81
C ASN A 40 -6.87 -9.90 -6.42
N ILE A 41 -7.71 -9.51 -7.37
CA ILE A 41 -9.14 -9.36 -7.18
C ILE A 41 -9.85 -10.50 -7.91
N GLU A 42 -10.72 -11.23 -7.20
CA GLU A 42 -11.68 -12.10 -7.88
C GLU A 42 -12.87 -11.25 -8.31
N ALA A 43 -12.97 -11.01 -9.62
CA ALA A 43 -14.05 -10.23 -10.20
C ALA A 43 -15.22 -11.19 -10.47
N MET A 44 -16.26 -11.12 -9.64
CA MET A 44 -17.49 -11.90 -9.82
C MET A 44 -18.57 -11.00 -10.44
N PRO A 45 -18.85 -11.11 -11.75
CA PRO A 45 -19.83 -10.24 -12.39
C PRO A 45 -21.23 -10.50 -11.85
N GLU A 46 -21.99 -9.44 -11.61
CA GLU A 46 -23.40 -9.56 -11.16
C GLU A 46 -24.30 -10.15 -12.25
N GLU A 47 -23.89 -10.02 -13.52
CA GLU A 47 -24.63 -10.50 -14.68
C GLU A 47 -24.29 -11.97 -15.00
N PRO A 48 -25.28 -12.88 -15.00
CA PRO A 48 -25.05 -14.29 -15.31
C PRO A 48 -24.45 -14.50 -16.70
N GLY A 49 -23.38 -15.30 -16.79
CA GLY A 49 -22.72 -15.62 -18.06
C GLY A 49 -21.79 -14.51 -18.58
N ARG A 50 -21.72 -13.36 -17.93
CA ARG A 50 -20.69 -12.36 -18.20
C ARG A 50 -19.35 -12.85 -17.64
N MET A 51 -18.32 -12.81 -18.47
CA MET A 51 -16.95 -13.14 -18.05
C MET A 51 -16.13 -11.87 -17.94
N VAL A 52 -15.36 -11.79 -16.86
CA VAL A 52 -14.45 -10.67 -16.58
C VAL A 52 -13.15 -11.28 -16.06
N HIS A 53 -12.02 -10.70 -16.47
CA HIS A 53 -10.71 -11.13 -15.97
C HIS A 53 -10.53 -10.65 -14.53
N ASN A 54 -9.83 -11.43 -13.72
CA ASN A 54 -9.44 -11.07 -12.36
C ASN A 54 -8.33 -10.02 -12.41
N PRO A 55 -8.61 -8.75 -12.07
CA PRO A 55 -7.58 -7.73 -12.17
C PRO A 55 -6.57 -7.86 -11.02
N ILE A 56 -5.35 -7.41 -11.29
CA ILE A 56 -4.31 -7.30 -10.28
C ILE A 56 -4.03 -5.82 -10.03
N LEU A 57 -4.31 -5.35 -8.82
CA LEU A 57 -4.01 -3.99 -8.40
C LEU A 57 -2.59 -3.92 -7.82
N ARG A 58 -1.88 -2.82 -8.07
CA ARG A 58 -0.61 -2.50 -7.42
C ARG A 58 -0.70 -1.10 -6.82
N ILE A 59 -0.31 -0.99 -5.56
CA ILE A 59 -0.26 0.27 -4.83
C ILE A 59 1.20 0.51 -4.44
N ASP A 60 1.75 1.64 -4.88
CA ASP A 60 3.12 2.04 -4.61
C ASP A 60 3.13 3.22 -3.62
N LEU A 61 3.99 3.12 -2.61
CA LEU A 61 4.22 4.19 -1.64
C LEU A 61 5.49 4.94 -1.99
N GLN A 62 5.36 6.25 -2.15
CA GLN A 62 6.51 7.15 -2.26
C GLN A 62 6.85 7.73 -0.89
N GLU A 63 8.13 8.04 -0.69
CA GLU A 63 8.56 8.77 0.50
C GLU A 63 7.87 10.13 0.57
N SER A 64 7.49 10.50 1.79
CA SER A 64 6.94 11.79 2.14
C SER A 64 7.71 12.39 3.32
N ASP A 65 7.94 13.69 3.27
CA ASP A 65 8.35 14.51 4.42
C ASP A 65 7.16 14.84 5.34
N GLN A 66 5.94 14.63 4.86
CA GLN A 66 4.69 14.84 5.59
C GLN A 66 4.05 13.50 5.98
N VAL A 67 3.66 13.39 7.25
CA VAL A 67 2.85 12.27 7.73
C VAL A 67 1.48 12.32 7.06
N CYS A 68 1.00 11.19 6.55
CA CYS A 68 -0.29 11.06 5.86
C CYS A 68 -0.45 11.93 4.60
N ASP A 69 0.54 11.94 3.69
CA ASP A 69 0.41 12.64 2.40
C ASP A 69 -0.21 11.72 1.32
N PRO A 70 -1.50 11.92 0.95
CA PRO A 70 -2.17 11.07 -0.03
C PRO A 70 -1.58 11.26 -1.44
N SER A 71 -0.92 12.41 -1.70
CA SER A 71 -0.28 12.68 -2.98
C SER A 71 0.94 11.78 -3.24
N ARG A 72 1.37 11.01 -2.25
CA ARG A 72 2.51 10.06 -2.30
C ARG A 72 2.07 8.60 -2.41
N VAL A 73 0.80 8.37 -2.74
CA VAL A 73 0.28 7.04 -3.09
C VAL A 73 0.02 7.00 -4.59
N ARG A 74 0.40 5.88 -5.22
CA ARG A 74 0.20 5.65 -6.66
C ARG A 74 -0.44 4.30 -6.90
N MET A 75 -1.19 4.22 -7.99
CA MET A 75 -1.60 2.96 -8.59
C MET A 75 -1.12 2.95 -10.04
N LEU A 76 -0.13 2.11 -10.37
CA LEU A 76 0.54 2.13 -11.69
C LEU A 76 0.94 3.54 -12.15
N ASP A 77 1.68 4.25 -11.29
CA ASP A 77 2.09 5.64 -11.51
C ASP A 77 0.96 6.69 -11.59
N GLN A 78 -0.31 6.27 -11.56
CA GLN A 78 -1.45 7.17 -11.52
C GLN A 78 -1.61 7.78 -10.11
N ARG A 79 -1.80 9.10 -10.06
CA ARG A 79 -2.25 9.79 -8.84
C ARG A 79 -3.74 9.56 -8.64
N LEU A 80 -4.14 9.32 -7.41
CA LEU A 80 -5.55 9.22 -7.04
C LEU A 80 -6.08 10.62 -6.65
N PRO A 81 -6.91 11.29 -7.47
CA PRO A 81 -7.47 12.57 -7.11
C PRO A 81 -8.39 12.43 -5.89
N ILE A 82 -8.35 13.42 -5.01
CA ILE A 82 -9.17 13.45 -3.79
C ILE A 82 -9.80 14.83 -3.59
N ASP A 83 -10.92 14.86 -2.90
CA ASP A 83 -11.56 16.06 -2.39
C ASP A 83 -10.95 16.50 -1.05
N GLU A 84 -11.51 17.55 -0.47
CA GLU A 84 -11.10 18.11 0.83
C GLU A 84 -11.28 17.14 2.02
N ASN A 85 -12.10 16.09 1.85
CA ASN A 85 -12.37 15.07 2.86
C ASN A 85 -11.50 13.82 2.66
N GLY A 86 -10.54 13.85 1.73
CA GLY A 86 -9.69 12.71 1.41
C GLY A 86 -10.39 11.64 0.58
N ARG A 87 -11.55 11.92 -0.01
CA ARG A 87 -12.32 10.96 -0.81
C ARG A 87 -12.13 11.20 -2.29
N GLY A 88 -12.16 10.15 -3.08
CA GLY A 88 -12.15 10.27 -4.53
C GLY A 88 -12.84 9.09 -5.20
N SER A 89 -13.04 9.23 -6.50
CA SER A 89 -13.58 8.18 -7.35
C SER A 89 -13.12 8.39 -8.77
N GLY A 90 -13.09 7.32 -9.55
CA GLY A 90 -12.72 7.37 -10.95
C GLY A 90 -12.22 6.03 -11.46
N THR A 91 -11.52 6.10 -12.59
CA THR A 91 -10.94 4.94 -13.24
C THR A 91 -9.48 4.78 -12.86
N VAL A 92 -9.09 3.56 -12.49
CA VAL A 92 -7.70 3.12 -12.37
C VAL A 92 -7.46 1.92 -13.28
N TYR A 93 -6.20 1.55 -13.46
CA TYR A 93 -5.81 0.41 -14.28
C TYR A 93 -5.17 -0.68 -13.42
N GLY A 94 -5.52 -1.94 -13.69
CA GLY A 94 -4.83 -3.12 -13.18
C GLY A 94 -3.49 -3.35 -13.91
N LEU A 95 -2.60 -4.16 -13.35
CA LEU A 95 -1.26 -4.44 -13.89
C LEU A 95 -1.29 -4.97 -15.33
N HIS A 96 -2.39 -5.62 -15.73
CA HIS A 96 -2.58 -6.13 -17.09
C HIS A 96 -3.37 -5.18 -18.01
N GLY A 97 -3.65 -3.96 -17.54
CA GLY A 97 -4.41 -2.97 -18.29
C GLY A 97 -5.92 -3.00 -18.04
N ASP A 98 -6.41 -3.85 -17.13
CA ASP A 98 -7.84 -3.94 -16.80
C ASP A 98 -8.36 -2.58 -16.34
N ARG A 99 -9.44 -2.10 -16.92
CA ARG A 99 -10.06 -0.83 -16.54
C ARG A 99 -11.02 -1.04 -15.37
N ILE A 100 -10.73 -0.36 -14.27
CA ILE A 100 -11.43 -0.56 -13.00
C ILE A 100 -12.06 0.76 -12.59
N SER A 101 -13.38 0.78 -12.41
CA SER A 101 -14.08 1.92 -11.81
C SER A 101 -14.16 1.71 -10.31
N ALA A 102 -13.71 2.70 -9.54
CA ALA A 102 -13.55 2.55 -8.11
C ALA A 102 -13.77 3.87 -7.35
N LYS A 103 -13.94 3.71 -6.04
CA LYS A 103 -13.94 4.78 -5.04
C LYS A 103 -12.81 4.56 -4.06
N TRP A 104 -12.28 5.63 -3.51
CA TRP A 104 -11.24 5.56 -2.49
C TRP A 104 -11.38 6.64 -1.42
N GLU A 105 -10.83 6.34 -0.24
CA GLU A 105 -10.83 7.24 0.90
C GLU A 105 -9.50 7.14 1.64
N PHE A 106 -8.91 8.30 1.88
CA PHE A 106 -7.70 8.51 2.65
C PHE A 106 -8.04 9.17 3.98
N SER A 107 -7.49 8.65 5.08
CA SER A 107 -7.63 9.25 6.40
C SER A 107 -6.38 9.04 7.23
N CYS A 108 -6.05 10.02 8.07
CA CYS A 108 -4.92 9.93 8.97
C CYS A 108 -5.39 9.41 10.33
N ILE A 109 -4.74 8.38 10.85
CA ILE A 109 -5.09 7.76 12.13
C ILE A 109 -3.89 7.74 13.07
N THR A 110 -4.13 7.95 14.36
CA THR A 110 -3.10 7.83 15.39
C THR A 110 -3.58 6.82 16.42
N PRO A 111 -3.18 5.54 16.31
CA PRO A 111 -3.50 4.54 17.32
C PRO A 111 -2.88 4.92 18.66
N LYS A 112 -3.53 4.55 19.76
CA LYS A 112 -3.15 4.97 21.13
C LYS A 112 -1.68 4.69 21.48
N ASP A 113 -1.14 3.59 20.98
CA ASP A 113 0.20 3.09 21.31
C ASP A 113 1.08 2.90 20.06
N ALA A 114 0.79 3.61 18.96
CA ALA A 114 1.56 3.51 17.71
C ALA A 114 1.79 4.87 17.04
N SER A 115 2.71 4.89 16.07
CA SER A 115 2.93 6.07 15.22
C SER A 115 1.67 6.38 14.40
N THR A 116 1.49 7.66 14.04
CA THR A 116 0.47 8.06 13.08
C THR A 116 0.66 7.36 11.74
N GLU A 117 -0.41 6.84 11.17
CA GLU A 117 -0.45 6.10 9.92
C GLU A 117 -1.49 6.68 8.98
N HIS A 118 -1.25 6.47 7.68
CA HIS A 118 -2.28 6.67 6.68
C HIS A 118 -3.15 5.42 6.61
N LYS A 119 -4.47 5.59 6.59
CA LYS A 119 -5.45 4.56 6.27
C LYS A 119 -6.03 4.85 4.89
N PHE A 120 -5.89 3.90 3.97
CA PHE A 120 -6.40 3.97 2.61
C PHE A 120 -7.44 2.87 2.42
N ARG A 121 -8.67 3.26 2.06
CA ARG A 121 -9.75 2.36 1.68
C ARG A 121 -9.99 2.47 0.19
N PHE A 122 -10.21 1.34 -0.47
CA PHE A 122 -10.48 1.26 -1.89
C PHE A 122 -11.64 0.30 -2.13
N THR A 123 -12.63 0.72 -2.90
CA THR A 123 -13.84 -0.04 -3.22
C THR A 123 -14.00 -0.10 -4.73
N ILE A 124 -14.14 -1.30 -5.28
CA ILE A 124 -14.30 -1.55 -6.71
C ILE A 124 -15.79 -1.60 -7.04
N ASP A 125 -16.21 -0.79 -8.00
CA ASP A 125 -17.58 -0.76 -8.50
C ASP A 125 -17.75 -1.62 -9.77
N SER A 126 -16.76 -1.59 -10.67
CA SER A 126 -16.80 -2.35 -11.92
C SER A 126 -15.42 -2.64 -12.49
N VAL A 127 -15.34 -3.69 -13.31
CA VAL A 127 -14.14 -4.08 -14.08
C VAL A 127 -14.56 -4.29 -15.53
N GLU A 128 -13.91 -3.63 -16.49
CA GLU A 128 -14.28 -3.66 -17.91
C GLU A 128 -15.78 -3.38 -18.17
N ASP A 129 -16.29 -2.32 -17.53
CA ASP A 129 -17.71 -1.92 -17.52
C ASP A 129 -18.68 -2.98 -16.97
N ALA A 130 -18.17 -4.07 -16.40
CA ALA A 130 -18.97 -5.09 -15.75
C ALA A 130 -19.12 -4.73 -14.29
N LYS A 131 -20.36 -4.56 -13.84
CA LYS A 131 -20.62 -4.55 -12.40
C LYS A 131 -20.22 -5.90 -11.82
N ILE A 132 -19.47 -5.85 -10.74
CA ILE A 132 -19.07 -7.02 -9.98
C ILE A 132 -19.68 -6.93 -8.58
N GLU A 133 -19.73 -8.06 -7.88
CA GLU A 133 -19.98 -8.06 -6.44
C GLU A 133 -19.02 -7.11 -5.74
N GLU A 134 -19.49 -6.40 -4.71
CA GLU A 134 -18.71 -5.36 -4.05
C GLU A 134 -17.42 -5.93 -3.45
N VAL A 135 -16.28 -5.44 -3.94
CA VAL A 135 -14.96 -5.76 -3.40
C VAL A 135 -14.36 -4.51 -2.77
N SER A 136 -14.00 -4.57 -1.49
CA SER A 136 -13.34 -3.46 -0.81
C SER A 136 -12.18 -3.90 0.07
N PHE A 137 -11.07 -3.15 0.01
CA PHE A 137 -9.92 -3.36 0.88
C PHE A 137 -9.51 -2.09 1.60
N GLU A 138 -8.86 -2.27 2.76
CA GLU A 138 -8.29 -1.21 3.58
C GLU A 138 -6.83 -1.57 3.86
N THR A 139 -5.91 -0.65 3.58
CA THR A 139 -4.50 -0.78 3.95
C THR A 139 -4.07 0.37 4.85
N ARG A 140 -3.08 0.11 5.69
CA ARG A 140 -2.41 1.13 6.52
C ARG A 140 -0.94 1.16 6.22
N PHE A 141 -0.36 2.35 6.24
CA PHE A 141 1.05 2.52 5.94
C PHE A 141 1.63 3.81 6.52
N ARG A 142 2.96 3.86 6.56
CA ARG A 142 3.76 5.04 6.88
C ARG A 142 4.56 5.45 5.65
N GLN A 143 4.57 6.76 5.35
CA GLN A 143 5.31 7.36 4.23
C GLN A 143 6.53 8.16 4.68
N THR A 144 6.67 8.39 5.98
CA THR A 144 7.90 8.88 6.61
C THR A 144 8.78 7.70 6.97
N TRP A 145 10.09 7.80 6.76
CA TRP A 145 11.01 6.69 6.99
C TRP A 145 10.87 6.05 8.38
N PRO A 146 10.77 4.70 8.49
CA PRO A 146 10.75 3.74 7.38
C PRO A 146 9.41 3.74 6.65
N ILE A 147 9.46 3.80 5.32
CA ILE A 147 8.28 3.69 4.44
C ILE A 147 7.83 2.23 4.47
N VAL A 148 6.59 1.95 4.86
CA VAL A 148 6.15 0.57 5.05
C VAL A 148 4.63 0.45 5.09
N PHE A 149 4.10 -0.66 4.56
CA PHE A 149 2.73 -1.11 4.82
C PHE A 149 2.67 -1.82 6.16
N THR A 150 1.77 -1.38 7.03
CA THR A 150 1.58 -1.94 8.38
C THR A 150 0.35 -2.82 8.47
N SER A 151 -0.61 -2.65 7.56
CA SER A 151 -1.71 -3.61 7.42
C SER A 151 -2.37 -3.61 6.03
N LEU A 152 -3.09 -4.68 5.71
CA LEU A 152 -4.04 -4.86 4.62
C LEU A 152 -5.17 -5.76 5.14
N LYS A 153 -6.41 -5.34 4.88
CA LYS A 153 -7.65 -6.03 5.21
C LYS A 153 -8.59 -5.90 4.01
N SER A 154 -9.52 -6.82 3.87
CA SER A 154 -10.62 -6.68 2.91
C SER A 154 -11.90 -7.16 3.55
N SER A 155 -13.01 -6.51 3.20
CA SER A 155 -14.34 -7.01 3.54
C SER A 155 -14.67 -8.30 2.79
N SER A 156 -13.93 -8.58 1.72
CA SER A 156 -14.13 -9.72 0.82
C SER A 156 -13.08 -10.82 1.02
N PHE A 157 -12.13 -10.67 1.98
CA PHE A 157 -11.20 -11.74 2.31
C PHE A 157 -11.83 -12.74 3.29
N THR A 158 -11.74 -14.03 2.98
CA THR A 158 -12.05 -15.13 3.90
C THR A 158 -10.92 -15.45 4.89
N GLU A 159 -9.68 -15.01 4.62
CA GLU A 159 -8.50 -15.18 5.48
C GLU A 159 -7.63 -13.92 5.53
N GLU A 160 -6.90 -13.70 6.64
CA GLU A 160 -5.94 -12.59 6.73
C GLU A 160 -4.76 -12.84 5.79
N PRO A 161 -4.40 -11.86 4.94
CA PRO A 161 -3.35 -12.09 3.96
C PRO A 161 -1.96 -12.11 4.63
N GLU A 162 -1.10 -13.03 4.20
CA GLU A 162 0.24 -13.20 4.75
C GLU A 162 1.20 -12.09 4.25
N TYR A 163 1.85 -11.39 5.18
CA TYR A 163 2.82 -10.34 4.85
C TYR A 163 4.17 -10.95 4.49
N SER A 164 4.51 -10.96 3.21
CA SER A 164 5.87 -11.26 2.74
C SER A 164 6.39 -10.12 1.88
N ARG A 165 7.33 -9.33 2.43
CA ARG A 165 8.25 -8.44 1.69
C ARG A 165 7.61 -7.64 0.52
N GLY A 166 6.47 -6.98 0.76
CA GLY A 166 5.88 -6.08 -0.23
C GLY A 166 5.17 -6.77 -1.41
N THR A 167 4.75 -8.03 -1.28
CA THR A 167 3.83 -8.65 -2.24
C THR A 167 2.80 -9.48 -1.50
N LEU A 168 1.52 -9.23 -1.80
CA LEU A 168 0.40 -9.88 -1.16
C LEU A 168 -0.32 -10.75 -2.18
N TYR A 169 -0.45 -12.04 -1.86
CA TYR A 169 -1.14 -13.02 -2.69
C TYR A 169 -2.47 -13.33 -2.03
N TYR A 170 -3.56 -12.81 -2.59
CA TYR A 170 -4.90 -13.26 -2.21
C TYR A 170 -5.45 -14.22 -3.27
N ARG A 171 -6.00 -15.35 -2.82
CA ARG A 171 -6.79 -16.30 -3.60
C ARG A 171 -8.00 -16.69 -2.74
N PRO A 172 -9.21 -16.26 -3.09
CA PRO A 172 -10.42 -16.76 -2.42
C PRO A 172 -10.57 -18.26 -2.66
N ASP A 173 -10.92 -19.01 -1.62
CA ASP A 173 -11.33 -20.40 -1.76
C ASP A 173 -12.73 -20.45 -2.37
N ARG A 174 -12.86 -21.20 -3.47
CA ARG A 174 -14.18 -21.54 -4.01
C ARG A 174 -14.91 -22.47 -3.04
N PRO A 175 -16.24 -22.36 -2.89
CA PRO A 175 -17.01 -23.49 -2.42
C PRO A 175 -16.77 -24.65 -3.40
N SER A 176 -16.40 -25.81 -2.87
CA SER A 176 -16.28 -27.03 -3.66
C SER A 176 -17.63 -27.33 -4.32
N GLU A 177 -17.72 -27.20 -5.64
CA GLU A 177 -18.71 -27.90 -6.45
C GLU A 177 -18.39 -29.40 -6.41
N ASP A 178 -18.74 -30.03 -5.29
CA ASP A 178 -18.74 -31.48 -5.17
C ASP A 178 -19.81 -31.88 -4.15
N SER A 179 -21.06 -31.95 -4.60
CA SER A 179 -22.03 -33.00 -4.22
C SER A 179 -23.40 -32.70 -4.84
N SER A 180 -23.52 -32.93 -6.13
CA SER A 180 -24.81 -33.28 -6.73
C SER A 180 -24.58 -34.11 -7.98
N ALA A 181 -23.96 -35.28 -7.78
CA ALA A 181 -24.02 -36.38 -8.72
C ALA A 181 -24.98 -37.44 -8.17
N GLY A 182 -26.21 -37.41 -8.71
CA GLY A 182 -27.12 -38.54 -8.92
C GLY A 182 -27.36 -39.55 -7.79
N GLU A 183 -28.58 -39.51 -7.24
CA GLU A 183 -29.34 -40.74 -6.97
C GLU A 183 -30.62 -40.70 -7.83
N LEU A 184 -30.65 -41.58 -8.84
CA LEU A 184 -31.85 -42.18 -9.43
C LEU A 184 -31.81 -43.67 -9.11
#